data_AF-A0A023F1W0-F1
#
_entry.id   AF-A0A023F1W0-F1
#
_cell.length_a   1.000
_cell.length_b   1.000
_cell.length_c   1.000
_cell.angle_alpha   90.00
_cell.angle_beta   90.00
_cell.angle_gamma   90.00
#
_symmetry.space_group_name_H-M   'P 1'
#
loop_
_entity.id
_entity.type
_entity.pdbx_description
1 polymer ?
#
loop_
_entity_poly.entity_id
_entity_poly.type
_entity_poly.pdbx_seq_one_letter_code
_entity_poly.pdbx_strand_id
1 'polypeptide(L)'
;DLALAITSHEERSVLIRMGKINEYIEGNDTNRFKNMKSIFVKINEYAEILSNEQLCELSQSPNQLIFNMYTVIQMAQLKAYTMIQFSWMLLKVYNKGDFSMESNLMRQSYLERLQQQAVVVRSTMIHAKNNLWKCDPTTHVEGQTYTEITRFLQGFIVNEVDMTTDNTCRENCAYYQYSKQHTCFQNQFCSKQAACKGNIVKCTFVESDMWICLAPRWGKRRYDWIEYENGRILGEKKSCSRGVTKVDSWWRWLSWHCSYCFCYCDDTKDPLTNRYFNLREVTSNVEENKVVTGIRFIKARGVIHIQIQEGELLEYGEINATSISWRPIDEYNIDTKTAGIDYHTLSWENRAVDLDDLFLPKDYLLTGIKFRKVGGHLNLEIRGTEFDITSGKLKHSGGKSIWISNDNTDASYDKPRTKIELYAPDIPTKRTIGENIPDSKHDQYIEFTSTDVNADAAQTAVPFIDTQLVAPQPPIPLTGAGIYHRGTRSSGGFIAPKVFTYDYSEQIMKIFSRNG
;
A
#
# COMPACT_ATOMS: atom_id res chain seq x y z
N ASP A 1 12.26 -49.35 -26.35
CA ASP A 1 10.85 -49.03 -26.09
C ASP A 1 10.63 -47.62 -25.57
N LEU A 2 11.23 -47.21 -24.45
CA LEU A 2 11.08 -45.84 -23.94
C LEU A 2 11.48 -44.74 -24.94
N ALA A 3 12.63 -44.89 -25.61
CA ALA A 3 13.08 -43.94 -26.63
C ALA A 3 12.09 -43.81 -27.80
N LEU A 4 11.53 -44.94 -28.26
CA LEU A 4 10.49 -44.95 -29.31
C LEU A 4 9.22 -44.26 -28.82
N ALA A 5 8.79 -44.48 -27.58
CA ALA A 5 7.60 -43.83 -27.02
C ALA A 5 7.78 -42.31 -26.83
N ILE A 6 9.00 -41.84 -26.53
CA ILE A 6 9.31 -40.40 -26.39
C ILE A 6 9.23 -39.69 -27.74
N THR A 7 9.74 -40.33 -28.80
CA THR A 7 9.87 -39.74 -30.14
C THR A 7 8.77 -40.17 -31.12
N SER A 8 7.77 -40.94 -30.68
CA SER A 8 6.68 -41.40 -31.55
C SER A 8 5.76 -40.25 -31.94
N HIS A 9 4.96 -40.48 -32.98
CA HIS A 9 3.86 -39.59 -33.36
C HIS A 9 2.56 -39.89 -32.60
N GLU A 10 2.63 -40.70 -31.54
CA GLU A 10 1.47 -40.93 -30.68
C GLU A 10 1.16 -39.69 -29.88
N GLU A 11 -0.13 -39.45 -29.61
CA GLU A 11 -0.58 -38.25 -28.90
C GLU A 11 0.05 -38.09 -27.51
N ARG A 12 0.47 -39.19 -26.90
CA ARG A 12 1.08 -39.21 -25.56
C ARG A 12 2.59 -38.93 -25.57
N SER A 13 3.23 -38.91 -26.74
CA SER A 13 4.68 -38.71 -26.84
C SER A 13 5.10 -37.32 -26.37
N VAL A 14 6.35 -37.22 -25.90
CA VAL A 14 6.93 -35.94 -25.47
C VAL A 14 7.02 -34.99 -26.66
N LEU A 15 7.36 -35.50 -27.84
CA LEU A 15 7.45 -34.73 -29.08
C LEU A 15 6.12 -34.04 -29.44
N ILE A 16 5.01 -34.78 -29.45
CA ILE A 16 3.69 -34.23 -29.80
C ILE A 16 3.19 -33.26 -28.73
N ARG A 17 3.37 -33.59 -27.43
CA ARG A 17 2.97 -32.70 -26.33
C ARG A 17 3.73 -31.38 -26.36
N MET A 18 5.03 -31.40 -26.67
CA MET A 18 5.84 -30.19 -26.82
C MET A 18 5.34 -29.33 -27.99
N GLY A 19 4.98 -29.95 -29.12
CA GLY A 19 4.37 -29.25 -30.26
C GLY A 19 3.10 -28.49 -29.85
N LYS A 20 2.17 -29.17 -29.15
CA LYS A 20 0.93 -28.55 -28.65
C LYS A 20 1.22 -27.36 -27.72
N ILE A 21 2.17 -27.48 -26.78
CA ILE A 21 2.52 -26.38 -25.87
C ILE A 21 2.99 -25.14 -26.65
N ASN A 22 3.79 -25.32 -27.70
CA ASN A 22 4.30 -24.21 -28.51
C ASN A 22 3.18 -23.45 -29.22
N GLU A 23 2.17 -24.15 -29.75
CA GLU A 23 1.00 -23.53 -30.38
C GLU A 23 0.24 -22.59 -29.41
N TYR A 24 0.13 -22.95 -28.13
CA TYR A 24 -0.49 -22.09 -27.11
C TYR A 24 0.35 -20.83 -26.81
N ILE A 25 1.67 -20.94 -26.91
CA ILE A 25 2.60 -19.86 -26.56
C ILE A 25 2.70 -18.84 -27.69
N GLU A 26 2.92 -19.29 -28.91
CA GLU A 26 3.09 -18.42 -30.09
C GLU A 26 1.75 -17.82 -30.52
N GLY A 27 0.65 -18.53 -30.27
CA GLY A 27 -0.63 -18.21 -30.88
C GLY A 27 -0.67 -18.61 -32.35
N ASN A 28 -1.82 -18.51 -32.99
CA ASN A 28 -1.98 -18.90 -34.39
C ASN A 28 -2.72 -17.82 -35.18
N ASP A 29 -1.97 -17.09 -36.02
CA ASP A 29 -2.52 -16.11 -36.98
C ASP A 29 -2.86 -16.75 -38.34
N THR A 30 -2.50 -18.03 -38.56
CA THR A 30 -2.60 -18.65 -39.89
C THR A 30 -3.92 -19.38 -40.18
N ASN A 31 -4.77 -19.60 -39.16
CA ASN A 31 -6.03 -20.33 -39.32
C ASN A 31 -7.25 -19.41 -39.24
N ARG A 32 -7.90 -19.17 -40.39
CA ARG A 32 -9.09 -18.32 -40.61
C ARG A 32 -10.32 -18.57 -39.71
N PHE A 33 -10.29 -19.58 -38.85
CA PHE A 33 -11.44 -19.96 -38.01
C PHE A 33 -11.23 -19.83 -36.50
N LYS A 34 -10.01 -19.59 -36.00
CA LYS A 34 -9.73 -19.27 -34.59
C LYS A 34 -8.44 -18.44 -34.47
N ASN A 35 -8.56 -17.11 -34.35
CA ASN A 35 -7.44 -16.24 -33.95
C ASN A 35 -7.08 -16.56 -32.49
N MET A 36 -6.10 -17.44 -32.29
CA MET A 36 -5.68 -17.83 -30.96
C MET A 36 -4.51 -16.95 -30.54
N LYS A 37 -4.78 -15.93 -29.72
CA LYS A 37 -3.71 -15.12 -29.10
C LYS A 37 -2.81 -15.98 -28.21
N SER A 38 -1.53 -15.62 -28.14
CA SER A 38 -0.56 -16.14 -27.17
C SER A 38 -1.14 -16.16 -25.75
N ILE A 39 -0.83 -17.22 -24.99
CA ILE A 39 -1.22 -17.32 -23.59
C ILE A 39 -0.71 -16.15 -22.73
N PHE A 40 0.46 -15.60 -23.04
CA PHE A 40 1.03 -14.47 -22.29
C PHE A 40 0.22 -13.19 -22.51
N VAL A 41 -0.17 -12.92 -23.76
CA VAL A 41 -1.04 -11.79 -24.10
C VAL A 41 -2.39 -11.93 -23.39
N LYS A 42 -2.97 -13.13 -23.39
CA LYS A 42 -4.22 -13.40 -22.67
C LYS A 42 -4.07 -13.15 -21.19
N ILE A 43 -3.00 -13.63 -20.54
CA ILE A 43 -2.77 -13.43 -19.11
C ILE A 43 -2.68 -11.94 -18.78
N ASN A 44 -2.00 -11.15 -19.61
CA ASN A 44 -1.93 -9.70 -19.41
C ASN A 44 -3.31 -9.04 -19.56
N GLU A 45 -4.05 -9.37 -20.63
CA GLU A 45 -5.42 -8.88 -20.85
C GLU A 45 -6.36 -9.27 -19.69
N TYR A 46 -6.24 -10.51 -19.20
CA TYR A 46 -6.98 -10.95 -18.03
C TYR A 46 -6.59 -10.12 -16.80
N ALA A 47 -5.30 -9.94 -16.53
CA ALA A 47 -4.82 -9.15 -15.38
C ALA A 47 -5.30 -7.69 -15.39
N GLU A 48 -5.58 -7.12 -16.57
CA GLU A 48 -6.16 -5.78 -16.69
C GLU A 48 -7.66 -5.72 -16.37
N ILE A 49 -8.38 -6.84 -16.54
CA ILE A 49 -9.84 -6.94 -16.41
C ILE A 49 -10.26 -7.62 -15.09
N LEU A 50 -9.36 -8.38 -14.46
CA LEU A 50 -9.61 -9.06 -13.19
C LEU A 50 -10.14 -8.08 -12.14
N SER A 51 -11.08 -8.55 -11.32
CA SER A 51 -11.43 -7.81 -10.12
C SER A 51 -10.19 -7.69 -9.22
N ASN A 52 -10.15 -6.64 -8.42
CA ASN A 52 -9.12 -6.44 -7.41
C ASN A 52 -8.96 -7.69 -6.51
N GLU A 53 -10.07 -8.34 -6.14
CA GLU A 53 -10.08 -9.58 -5.37
C GLU A 53 -9.28 -10.71 -6.04
N GLN A 54 -9.48 -10.95 -7.34
CA GLN A 54 -8.78 -12.00 -8.09
C GLN A 54 -7.30 -11.67 -8.31
N LEU A 55 -6.96 -10.38 -8.49
CA LEU A 55 -5.56 -9.94 -8.56
C LEU A 55 -4.82 -10.17 -7.25
N CYS A 56 -5.52 -10.11 -6.11
CA CYS A 56 -4.90 -10.24 -4.80
C CYS A 56 -4.63 -11.68 -4.35
N GLU A 57 -5.25 -12.67 -4.97
CA GLU A 57 -4.81 -14.07 -4.84
C GLU A 57 -3.41 -14.28 -5.44
N LEU A 58 -3.03 -13.44 -6.41
CA LEU A 58 -1.70 -13.47 -6.98
C LEU A 58 -0.72 -12.81 -6.01
N SER A 59 0.26 -13.58 -5.54
CA SER A 59 1.38 -13.10 -4.76
C SER A 59 2.49 -12.47 -5.63
N GLN A 60 2.19 -12.17 -6.90
CA GLN A 60 3.13 -11.66 -7.90
C GLN A 60 2.50 -10.53 -8.69
N SER A 61 3.31 -9.56 -9.12
CA SER A 61 2.86 -8.60 -10.14
C SER A 61 2.60 -9.33 -11.48
N PRO A 62 1.68 -8.85 -12.34
CA PRO A 62 1.46 -9.44 -13.67
C PRO A 62 2.74 -9.61 -14.50
N ASN A 63 3.63 -8.63 -14.50
CA ASN A 63 4.94 -8.71 -15.17
C ASN A 63 5.77 -9.91 -14.65
N GLN A 64 5.93 -10.02 -13.33
CA GLN A 64 6.64 -11.14 -12.70
C GLN A 64 5.98 -12.50 -12.99
N LEU A 65 4.65 -12.58 -12.98
CA LEU A 65 3.91 -13.82 -13.27
C LEU A 65 4.22 -14.31 -14.70
N ILE A 66 4.22 -13.40 -15.67
CA ILE A 66 4.57 -13.70 -17.07
C ILE A 66 6.01 -14.21 -17.16
N PHE A 67 6.97 -13.54 -16.50
CA PHE A 67 8.36 -13.97 -16.48
C PHE A 67 8.57 -15.35 -15.86
N ASN A 68 7.95 -15.61 -14.72
CA ASN A 68 8.06 -16.89 -14.02
C ASN A 68 7.44 -18.02 -14.85
N MET A 69 6.28 -17.78 -15.45
CA MET A 69 5.63 -18.74 -16.35
C MET A 69 6.51 -19.03 -17.57
N TYR A 70 7.09 -18.00 -18.19
CA TYR A 70 8.05 -18.18 -19.29
C TYR A 70 9.24 -19.05 -18.86
N THR A 71 9.85 -18.77 -17.72
CA THR A 71 11.00 -19.52 -17.21
C THR A 71 10.67 -21.00 -16.97
N VAL A 72 9.52 -21.29 -16.36
CA VAL A 72 9.06 -22.68 -16.13
C VAL A 72 8.81 -23.41 -17.45
N ILE A 73 8.18 -22.74 -18.42
CA ILE A 73 7.92 -23.29 -19.76
C ILE A 73 9.24 -23.59 -20.48
N GLN A 74 10.20 -22.67 -20.45
CA GLN A 74 11.50 -22.87 -21.11
C GLN A 74 12.29 -24.01 -20.49
N MET A 75 12.28 -24.14 -19.16
CA MET A 75 12.88 -25.29 -18.49
C MET A 75 12.22 -26.62 -18.90
N ALA A 76 10.89 -26.66 -19.02
CA ALA A 76 10.17 -27.84 -19.46
C ALA A 76 10.48 -28.21 -20.92
N GLN A 77 10.52 -27.22 -21.81
CA GLN A 77 10.90 -27.40 -23.21
C GLN A 77 12.35 -27.88 -23.36
N LEU A 78 13.29 -27.32 -22.60
CA LEU A 78 14.69 -27.76 -22.61
C LEU A 78 14.84 -29.22 -22.16
N LYS A 79 14.13 -29.63 -21.10
CA LYS A 79 14.09 -31.03 -20.66
C LYS A 79 13.51 -31.93 -21.75
N ALA A 80 12.38 -31.55 -22.35
CA ALA A 80 11.75 -32.30 -23.44
C ALA A 80 12.68 -32.44 -24.65
N TYR A 81 13.29 -31.34 -25.10
CA TYR A 81 14.29 -31.33 -26.17
C TYR A 81 15.44 -32.29 -25.86
N THR A 82 16.00 -32.23 -24.65
CA THR A 82 17.10 -33.09 -24.22
C THR A 82 16.69 -34.58 -24.23
N MET A 83 15.50 -34.90 -23.73
CA MET A 83 14.96 -36.26 -23.76
C MET A 83 14.79 -36.80 -25.18
N ILE A 84 14.31 -35.97 -26.11
CA ILE A 84 14.12 -36.34 -27.52
C ILE A 84 15.48 -36.58 -28.19
N GLN A 85 16.44 -35.66 -28.02
CA GLN A 85 17.79 -35.80 -28.57
C GLN A 85 18.50 -37.05 -28.04
N PHE A 86 18.41 -37.29 -26.73
CA PHE A 86 18.99 -38.48 -26.11
C PHE A 86 18.31 -39.77 -26.61
N SER A 87 16.99 -39.74 -26.82
CA SER A 87 16.25 -40.88 -27.36
C SER A 87 16.70 -41.25 -28.78
N TRP A 88 16.87 -40.27 -29.67
CA TRP A 88 17.40 -40.49 -31.01
C TRP A 88 18.86 -40.98 -30.98
N MET A 89 19.70 -40.42 -30.10
CA MET A 89 21.07 -40.93 -29.90
C MET A 89 21.07 -42.41 -29.50
N LEU A 90 20.24 -42.80 -28.53
CA LEU A 90 20.12 -44.21 -28.13
C LEU A 90 19.66 -45.09 -29.28
N LEU A 91 18.62 -44.69 -30.02
CA LEU A 91 18.12 -45.46 -31.15
C LEU A 91 19.20 -45.67 -32.22
N LYS A 92 20.04 -44.66 -32.46
CA LYS A 92 21.21 -44.78 -33.34
C LYS A 92 22.24 -45.78 -32.81
N VAL A 93 22.63 -45.69 -31.54
CA VAL A 93 23.59 -46.61 -30.90
C VAL A 93 23.11 -48.06 -30.95
N TYR A 94 21.81 -48.29 -30.80
CA TYR A 94 21.21 -49.63 -30.87
C TYR A 94 20.83 -50.07 -32.29
N ASN A 95 21.32 -49.39 -33.35
CA ASN A 95 21.05 -49.69 -34.76
C ASN A 95 19.54 -49.77 -35.10
N LYS A 96 18.73 -48.89 -34.50
CA LYS A 96 17.28 -48.77 -34.75
C LYS A 96 16.93 -47.64 -35.74
N GLY A 97 17.91 -46.96 -36.32
CA GLY A 97 17.76 -45.89 -37.32
C GLY A 97 18.87 -44.82 -37.20
N ASP A 98 19.05 -43.96 -38.21
CA ASP A 98 20.13 -42.93 -38.20
C ASP A 98 19.72 -41.67 -37.41
N PHE A 99 18.46 -41.23 -37.49
CA PHE A 99 17.87 -40.07 -36.76
C PHE A 99 18.65 -38.73 -36.81
N SER A 100 19.72 -38.64 -37.63
CA SER A 100 20.59 -37.48 -37.71
C SER A 100 19.89 -36.27 -38.31
N MET A 101 18.97 -36.49 -39.26
CA MET A 101 18.19 -35.42 -39.88
C MET A 101 17.16 -34.87 -38.90
N GLU A 102 16.41 -35.74 -38.22
CA GLU A 102 15.40 -35.40 -37.22
C GLU A 102 16.03 -34.63 -36.05
N SER A 103 17.19 -35.09 -35.58
CA SER A 103 17.98 -34.41 -34.54
C SER A 103 18.34 -32.97 -34.95
N ASN A 104 18.84 -32.76 -36.17
CA ASN A 104 19.21 -31.45 -36.68
C ASN A 104 18.00 -30.52 -36.89
N LEU A 105 16.91 -31.03 -37.47
CA LEU A 105 15.67 -30.27 -37.68
C LEU A 105 15.05 -29.85 -36.34
N MET A 106 15.04 -30.75 -35.36
CA MET A 106 14.54 -30.44 -34.02
C MET A 106 15.39 -29.37 -33.33
N ARG A 107 16.71 -29.39 -33.53
CA ARG A 107 17.60 -28.34 -33.00
C ARG A 107 17.29 -26.98 -33.61
N GLN A 108 17.16 -26.90 -34.94
CA GLN A 108 16.81 -25.66 -35.63
C GLN A 108 15.45 -25.14 -35.18
N SER A 109 14.42 -25.99 -35.21
CA SER A 109 13.07 -25.63 -34.79
C SER A 109 12.99 -25.26 -33.29
N TYR A 110 13.81 -25.86 -32.43
CA TYR A 110 13.89 -25.46 -31.03
C TYR A 110 14.47 -24.05 -30.88
N LEU A 111 15.57 -23.74 -31.57
CA LEU A 111 16.20 -22.41 -31.51
C LEU A 111 15.30 -21.31 -32.08
N GLU A 112 14.64 -21.56 -33.22
CA GLU A 112 13.69 -20.63 -33.83
C GLU A 112 12.52 -20.32 -32.89
N ARG A 113 11.91 -21.36 -32.30
CA ARG A 113 10.81 -21.19 -31.35
C ARG A 113 11.25 -20.46 -30.09
N LEU A 114 12.41 -20.80 -29.55
CA LEU A 114 12.98 -20.13 -28.38
C LEU A 114 13.11 -18.60 -28.63
N GLN A 115 13.56 -18.19 -29.82
CA GLN A 115 13.63 -16.78 -30.20
C GLN A 115 12.24 -16.14 -30.39
N GLN A 116 11.31 -16.80 -31.07
CA GLN A 116 9.95 -16.28 -31.29
C GLN A 116 9.21 -16.09 -29.96
N GLN A 117 9.30 -17.06 -29.05
CA GLN A 117 8.66 -17.00 -27.74
C GLN A 117 9.25 -15.87 -26.89
N ALA A 118 10.58 -15.67 -26.92
CA ALA A 118 11.23 -14.56 -26.25
C ALA A 118 10.73 -13.18 -26.72
N VAL A 119 10.48 -13.00 -28.03
CA VAL A 119 9.92 -11.76 -28.58
C VAL A 119 8.50 -11.53 -28.07
N VAL A 120 7.63 -12.55 -28.12
CA VAL A 120 6.25 -12.46 -27.64
C VAL A 120 6.21 -12.11 -26.15
N VAL A 121 6.99 -12.80 -25.33
CA VAL A 121 7.05 -12.58 -23.89
C VAL A 121 7.55 -11.17 -23.57
N ARG A 122 8.66 -10.74 -24.18
CA ARG A 122 9.17 -9.37 -23.99
C ARG A 122 8.13 -8.33 -24.34
N SER A 123 7.48 -8.46 -25.50
CA SER A 123 6.47 -7.50 -25.95
C SER A 123 5.27 -7.43 -25.00
N THR A 124 4.94 -8.55 -24.35
CA THR A 124 3.88 -8.60 -23.34
C THR A 124 4.34 -7.98 -22.02
N MET A 125 5.54 -8.31 -21.55
CA MET A 125 6.08 -7.84 -20.27
C MET A 125 6.25 -6.31 -20.21
N ILE A 126 6.67 -5.68 -21.32
CA ILE A 126 6.83 -4.22 -21.40
C ILE A 126 5.51 -3.47 -21.10
N HIS A 127 4.37 -4.09 -21.38
CA HIS A 127 3.04 -3.51 -21.14
C HIS A 127 2.40 -4.02 -19.84
N ALA A 128 2.94 -5.08 -19.25
CA ALA A 128 2.42 -5.67 -18.03
C ALA A 128 2.79 -4.83 -16.81
N LYS A 129 1.82 -4.58 -15.94
CA LYS A 129 2.06 -3.87 -14.69
C LYS A 129 3.02 -4.65 -13.79
N ASN A 130 3.97 -3.95 -13.19
CA ASN A 130 4.95 -4.49 -12.24
C ASN A 130 4.65 -4.09 -10.78
N ASN A 131 3.51 -3.44 -10.52
CA ASN A 131 3.13 -3.06 -9.17
C ASN A 131 2.52 -4.25 -8.40
N LEU A 132 2.75 -4.28 -7.10
CA LEU A 132 2.17 -5.23 -6.16
C LEU A 132 1.68 -4.50 -4.92
N TRP A 133 0.48 -4.85 -4.47
CA TRP A 133 -0.21 -4.29 -3.31
C TRP A 133 -1.11 -5.35 -2.68
N LYS A 134 -1.74 -5.06 -1.53
CA LYS A 134 -2.58 -6.01 -0.79
C LYS A 134 -4.03 -5.54 -0.73
N CYS A 135 -4.96 -6.45 -0.99
CA CYS A 135 -6.39 -6.24 -0.79
C CYS A 135 -6.78 -6.24 0.68
N ASP A 136 -8.07 -5.98 0.93
CA ASP A 136 -8.65 -6.24 2.23
C ASP A 136 -8.51 -7.72 2.60
N PRO A 137 -8.08 -8.03 3.83
CA PRO A 137 -8.15 -9.38 4.36
C PRO A 137 -9.62 -9.76 4.57
N THR A 138 -9.89 -11.07 4.66
CA THR A 138 -11.22 -11.58 5.01
C THR A 138 -11.74 -11.05 6.35
N THR A 139 -10.84 -10.72 7.28
CA THR A 139 -11.18 -10.05 8.54
C THR A 139 -10.06 -9.11 8.95
N HIS A 140 -10.42 -7.86 9.25
CA HIS A 140 -9.48 -6.89 9.76
C HIS A 140 -9.18 -7.11 11.25
N VAL A 141 -7.89 -7.15 11.59
CA VAL A 141 -7.39 -7.32 12.96
C VAL A 141 -6.38 -6.24 13.26
N GLU A 142 -6.66 -5.42 14.28
CA GLU A 142 -5.77 -4.33 14.69
C GLU A 142 -4.41 -4.88 15.13
N GLY A 143 -3.33 -4.26 14.67
CA GLY A 143 -1.95 -4.68 14.91
C GLY A 143 -1.45 -5.81 14.00
N GLN A 144 -2.33 -6.45 13.21
CA GLN A 144 -1.94 -7.48 12.23
C GLN A 144 -2.18 -7.00 10.80
N THR A 145 -3.40 -6.57 10.48
CA THR A 145 -3.77 -6.14 9.14
C THR A 145 -3.96 -4.64 9.01
N TYR A 146 -4.24 -3.96 10.12
CA TYR A 146 -4.28 -2.50 10.15
C TYR A 146 -3.88 -1.93 11.50
N THR A 147 -3.64 -0.62 11.54
CA THR A 147 -3.57 0.17 12.75
C THR A 147 -4.23 1.53 12.51
N GLU A 148 -4.48 2.28 13.58
CA GLU A 148 -5.12 3.59 13.50
C GLU A 148 -4.35 4.66 14.28
N ILE A 149 -4.57 5.90 13.88
CA ILE A 149 -4.23 7.07 14.67
C ILE A 149 -5.26 7.21 15.78
N THR A 150 -4.82 7.40 17.03
CA THR A 150 -5.74 7.48 18.17
C THR A 150 -5.87 8.91 18.69
N ARG A 151 -7.11 9.29 19.03
CA ARG A 151 -7.42 10.58 19.69
C ARG A 151 -6.87 11.79 18.92
N PHE A 152 -7.12 11.81 17.62
CA PHE A 152 -6.74 12.89 16.70
C PHE A 152 -8.02 13.52 16.13
N LEU A 153 -8.09 14.85 16.14
CA LEU A 153 -9.23 15.66 15.65
C LEU A 153 -10.61 15.17 16.11
N GLN A 154 -10.76 14.71 17.34
CA GLN A 154 -12.04 14.14 17.77
C GLN A 154 -13.12 15.22 17.90
N GLY A 155 -14.35 14.87 17.52
CA GLY A 155 -15.53 15.68 17.82
C GLY A 155 -15.57 16.04 19.31
N PHE A 156 -15.80 17.31 19.60
CA PHE A 156 -15.68 17.90 20.92
C PHE A 156 -16.78 18.93 21.14
N ILE A 157 -17.60 18.68 22.15
CA ILE A 157 -18.66 19.59 22.59
C ILE A 157 -18.07 20.57 23.60
N VAL A 158 -18.21 21.86 23.34
CA VAL A 158 -17.69 22.93 24.22
C VAL A 158 -18.63 24.12 24.21
N ASN A 159 -18.80 24.78 25.36
CA ASN A 159 -19.62 25.98 25.43
C ASN A 159 -18.81 27.20 25.00
N GLU A 160 -19.46 28.16 24.34
CA GLU A 160 -18.84 29.44 23.93
C GLU A 160 -18.12 30.14 25.09
N VAL A 161 -18.70 30.09 26.29
CA VAL A 161 -18.12 30.71 27.49
C VAL A 161 -16.73 30.17 27.83
N ASP A 162 -16.46 28.89 27.53
CA ASP A 162 -15.20 28.22 27.86
C ASP A 162 -14.11 28.45 26.79
N MET A 163 -14.49 29.00 25.63
CA MET A 163 -13.60 29.30 24.50
C MET A 163 -13.11 30.76 24.48
N THR A 164 -13.45 31.55 25.50
CA THR A 164 -13.02 32.94 25.64
C THR A 164 -12.30 33.13 26.98
N THR A 165 -11.33 34.05 27.02
CA THR A 165 -10.61 34.38 28.28
C THR A 165 -11.51 35.10 29.28
N ASP A 166 -12.46 35.88 28.78
CA ASP A 166 -13.31 36.76 29.57
C ASP A 166 -14.62 36.07 30.02
N ASN A 167 -14.76 34.78 29.70
CA ASN A 167 -15.94 33.96 29.94
C ASN A 167 -17.21 34.64 29.40
N THR A 168 -17.23 35.02 28.12
CA THR A 168 -18.38 35.68 27.47
C THR A 168 -18.94 34.83 26.33
N CYS A 169 -20.21 35.08 25.98
CA CYS A 169 -20.92 34.41 24.89
C CYS A 169 -21.38 35.47 23.88
N ARG A 170 -20.44 36.32 23.45
CA ARG A 170 -20.74 37.45 22.55
C ARG A 170 -20.88 37.05 21.09
N GLU A 171 -20.22 35.96 20.75
CA GLU A 171 -20.08 35.47 19.39
C GLU A 171 -21.07 34.34 19.14
N ASN A 172 -20.83 33.54 18.12
CA ASN A 172 -21.53 32.29 17.87
C ASN A 172 -20.51 31.17 17.61
N CYS A 173 -20.96 29.92 17.55
CA CYS A 173 -20.07 28.79 17.31
C CYS A 173 -19.22 28.91 16.04
N ALA A 174 -19.75 29.51 14.96
CA ALA A 174 -19.02 29.64 13.70
C ALA A 174 -17.88 30.68 13.76
N TYR A 175 -17.89 31.58 14.75
CA TYR A 175 -16.77 32.50 15.00
C TYR A 175 -15.49 31.75 15.40
N TYR A 176 -15.62 30.66 16.17
CA TYR A 176 -14.51 29.90 16.73
C TYR A 176 -13.92 28.89 15.73
N GLN A 177 -13.33 29.38 14.64
CA GLN A 177 -12.66 28.50 13.66
C GLN A 177 -11.33 27.95 14.17
N TYR A 178 -10.66 28.67 15.08
CA TYR A 178 -9.43 28.26 15.74
C TYR A 178 -9.35 28.92 17.12
N SER A 179 -9.50 28.14 18.17
CA SER A 179 -9.56 28.60 19.57
C SER A 179 -8.93 27.59 20.53
N LYS A 180 -9.07 27.81 21.84
CA LYS A 180 -8.65 26.90 22.91
C LYS A 180 -9.72 26.86 23.98
N GLN A 181 -9.72 25.78 24.76
CA GLN A 181 -10.46 25.77 26.01
C GLN A 181 -9.67 26.56 27.06
N HIS A 182 -10.18 27.72 27.46
CA HIS A 182 -9.52 28.60 28.43
C HIS A 182 -9.95 28.30 29.86
N THR A 183 -11.21 27.96 30.05
CA THR A 183 -11.81 27.79 31.38
C THR A 183 -12.76 26.60 31.42
N CYS A 184 -13.37 26.38 32.58
CA CYS A 184 -14.52 25.51 32.74
C CYS A 184 -15.53 26.24 33.63
N PHE A 185 -16.35 27.07 33.01
CA PHE A 185 -17.27 27.98 33.68
C PHE A 185 -18.24 27.19 34.57
N GLN A 186 -18.25 27.54 35.86
CA GLN A 186 -19.11 26.93 36.89
C GLN A 186 -19.10 25.39 36.95
N ASN A 187 -18.00 24.76 36.52
CA ASN A 187 -17.90 23.30 36.44
C ASN A 187 -19.09 22.65 35.70
N GLN A 188 -19.56 23.28 34.61
CA GLN A 188 -20.63 22.76 33.74
C GLN A 188 -20.18 21.48 32.99
N PHE A 189 -20.64 21.23 31.76
CA PHE A 189 -20.31 19.99 31.04
C PHE A 189 -18.80 19.78 30.87
N CYS A 190 -18.01 20.85 30.74
CA CYS A 190 -16.56 20.83 30.70
C CYS A 190 -15.90 20.03 31.84
N SER A 191 -16.53 19.93 33.03
CA SER A 191 -16.00 19.19 34.19
C SER A 191 -16.27 17.68 34.11
N LYS A 192 -17.24 17.27 33.27
CA LYS A 192 -17.71 15.88 33.14
C LYS A 192 -16.96 15.11 32.04
N GLN A 193 -16.35 15.81 31.10
CA GLN A 193 -15.57 15.27 29.99
C GLN A 193 -14.06 15.55 30.15
N ALA A 194 -13.24 14.88 29.35
CA ALA A 194 -11.82 15.22 29.27
C ALA A 194 -11.66 16.57 28.55
N ALA A 195 -10.89 17.49 29.13
CA ALA A 195 -10.60 18.77 28.48
C ALA A 195 -9.86 18.59 27.14
N CYS A 196 -9.99 19.56 26.25
CA CYS A 196 -9.14 19.70 25.08
C CYS A 196 -8.01 20.68 25.41
N LYS A 197 -6.79 20.19 25.69
CA LYS A 197 -5.66 21.04 26.11
C LYS A 197 -4.87 21.65 24.94
N GLY A 198 -5.17 21.21 23.72
CA GLY A 198 -4.60 21.72 22.49
C GLY A 198 -5.52 22.74 21.82
N ASN A 199 -5.65 22.64 20.50
CA ASN A 199 -6.46 23.56 19.72
C ASN A 199 -7.87 23.01 19.56
N ILE A 200 -8.85 23.90 19.60
CA ILE A 200 -10.24 23.65 19.22
C ILE A 200 -10.42 24.29 17.85
N VAL A 201 -10.82 23.50 16.86
CA VAL A 201 -10.87 23.95 15.47
C VAL A 201 -12.23 23.66 14.84
N LYS A 202 -12.60 24.47 13.85
CA LYS A 202 -13.78 24.31 13.00
C LYS A 202 -15.07 24.07 13.80
N CYS A 203 -15.37 24.97 14.73
CA CYS A 203 -16.61 24.90 15.48
C CYS A 203 -17.83 25.22 14.62
N THR A 204 -18.93 24.50 14.87
CA THR A 204 -20.23 24.72 14.25
C THR A 204 -21.33 24.65 15.31
N PHE A 205 -22.39 25.42 15.07
CA PHE A 205 -23.62 25.28 15.84
C PHE A 205 -24.42 24.10 15.25
N VAL A 206 -24.96 23.24 16.11
CA VAL A 206 -25.81 22.13 15.69
C VAL A 206 -27.18 22.27 16.34
N GLU A 207 -27.23 22.19 17.68
CA GLU A 207 -28.43 22.37 18.47
C GLU A 207 -28.04 22.62 19.93
N SER A 208 -28.88 23.31 20.68
CA SER A 208 -28.60 23.80 22.02
C SER A 208 -28.67 22.72 23.11
N ASP A 209 -29.60 21.77 22.97
CA ASP A 209 -29.94 20.81 24.02
C ASP A 209 -29.70 19.39 23.51
N MET A 210 -28.93 18.62 24.29
CA MET A 210 -28.46 17.29 23.87
C MET A 210 -28.21 16.34 25.04
N TRP A 211 -28.32 15.05 24.74
CA TRP A 211 -27.91 13.93 25.59
C TRP A 211 -26.65 13.30 25.05
N ILE A 212 -25.58 13.34 25.84
CA ILE A 212 -24.27 12.85 25.45
C ILE A 212 -23.96 11.56 26.18
N CYS A 213 -23.65 10.51 25.42
CA CYS A 213 -23.07 9.31 25.97
C CYS A 213 -21.54 9.41 25.99
N LEU A 214 -20.96 9.57 27.18
CA LEU A 214 -19.52 9.65 27.37
C LEU A 214 -18.86 8.27 27.23
N ALA A 215 -17.85 8.20 26.39
CA ALA A 215 -17.02 7.00 26.24
C ALA A 215 -16.13 6.76 27.48
N PRO A 216 -15.62 5.52 27.68
CA PRO A 216 -14.69 5.20 28.77
C PRO A 216 -13.49 6.16 28.83
N ARG A 217 -13.09 6.57 30.05
CA ARG A 217 -12.04 7.59 30.25
C ARG A 217 -10.72 7.27 29.55
N TRP A 218 -10.30 6.00 29.59
CA TRP A 218 -9.07 5.48 29.02
C TRP A 218 -9.26 4.88 27.62
N GLY A 219 -10.43 5.11 27.02
CA GLY A 219 -10.74 4.64 25.67
C GLY A 219 -10.12 5.53 24.59
N LYS A 220 -10.31 5.08 23.35
CA LYS A 220 -9.89 5.80 22.15
C LYS A 220 -10.83 6.95 21.76
N ARG A 221 -12.01 7.05 22.40
CA ARG A 221 -13.13 7.94 22.03
C ARG A 221 -13.48 8.89 23.19
N ARG A 222 -14.11 10.02 22.87
CA ARG A 222 -14.72 10.94 23.86
C ARG A 222 -16.19 10.63 24.07
N TYR A 223 -16.90 10.33 22.98
CA TYR A 223 -18.33 10.00 22.98
C TYR A 223 -18.60 8.70 22.25
N ASP A 224 -19.62 7.95 22.69
CA ASP A 224 -20.13 6.81 21.94
C ASP A 224 -21.23 7.26 20.97
N TRP A 225 -22.12 8.15 21.42
CA TRP A 225 -23.15 8.81 20.62
C TRP A 225 -23.62 10.12 21.27
N ILE A 226 -24.26 10.98 20.49
CA ILE A 226 -24.92 12.21 20.92
C ILE A 226 -26.34 12.22 20.35
N GLU A 227 -27.33 12.54 21.16
CA GLU A 227 -28.73 12.69 20.73
C GLU A 227 -29.20 14.10 21.01
N TYR A 228 -29.82 14.74 20.02
CA TYR A 228 -30.38 16.07 20.15
C TYR A 228 -31.89 16.02 20.45
N GLU A 229 -32.45 17.14 20.93
CA GLU A 229 -33.87 17.25 21.28
C GLU A 229 -34.83 16.97 20.12
N ASN A 230 -34.47 17.38 18.90
CA ASN A 230 -35.23 17.04 17.70
C ASN A 230 -35.18 15.55 17.28
N GLY A 231 -34.49 14.69 18.03
CA GLY A 231 -34.35 13.25 17.76
C GLY A 231 -33.20 12.89 16.81
N ARG A 232 -32.41 13.86 16.35
CA ARG A 232 -31.20 13.59 15.55
C ARG A 232 -30.14 12.92 16.42
N ILE A 233 -29.56 11.83 15.92
CA ILE A 233 -28.52 11.06 16.61
C ILE A 233 -27.22 11.13 15.79
N LEU A 234 -26.11 11.39 16.49
CA LEU A 234 -24.75 11.28 15.99
C LEU A 234 -24.12 10.00 16.53
N GLY A 235 -23.61 9.15 15.65
CA GLY A 235 -23.10 7.83 16.01
C GLY A 235 -24.21 6.79 16.21
N GLU A 236 -23.86 5.65 16.81
CA GLU A 236 -24.78 4.54 17.02
C GLU A 236 -25.30 4.52 18.48
N LYS A 237 -26.59 4.81 18.67
CA LYS A 237 -27.23 4.83 19.99
C LYS A 237 -27.28 3.41 20.60
N LYS A 238 -26.31 3.14 21.48
CA LYS A 238 -26.18 1.89 22.25
C LYS A 238 -26.18 2.18 23.75
N SER A 239 -26.04 1.15 24.59
CA SER A 239 -25.92 1.32 26.04
C SER A 239 -24.71 2.21 26.39
N CYS A 240 -24.89 3.09 27.37
CA CYS A 240 -23.87 4.05 27.75
C CYS A 240 -23.10 3.63 28.99
N SER A 241 -21.80 3.34 28.84
CA SER A 241 -20.96 2.82 29.91
C SER A 241 -20.79 3.77 31.11
N ARG A 242 -20.75 5.09 30.86
CA ARG A 242 -20.59 6.13 31.89
C ARG A 242 -21.86 6.91 32.18
N GLY A 243 -23.01 6.40 31.73
CA GLY A 243 -24.28 7.10 31.81
C GLY A 243 -24.39 8.27 30.83
N VAL A 244 -25.63 8.73 30.66
CA VAL A 244 -25.97 9.80 29.73
C VAL A 244 -25.95 11.13 30.48
N THR A 245 -25.30 12.14 29.90
CA THR A 245 -25.27 13.51 30.46
C THR A 245 -26.14 14.41 29.61
N LYS A 246 -27.18 15.01 30.21
CA LYS A 246 -27.93 16.10 29.57
C LYS A 246 -27.12 17.39 29.63
N VAL A 247 -27.10 18.11 28.51
CA VAL A 247 -26.43 19.39 28.33
C VAL A 247 -27.42 20.34 27.69
N ASP A 248 -27.65 21.48 28.35
CA ASP A 248 -28.61 22.49 27.92
C ASP A 248 -27.89 23.83 27.71
N SER A 249 -28.21 24.53 26.62
CA SER A 249 -27.74 25.91 26.42
C SER A 249 -28.54 26.87 27.31
N TRP A 250 -27.96 28.03 27.62
CA TRP A 250 -28.54 28.90 28.63
C TRP A 250 -28.34 30.38 28.34
N TRP A 251 -29.20 31.21 28.91
CA TRP A 251 -29.14 32.67 28.78
C TRP A 251 -28.35 33.30 29.92
N ARG A 252 -27.32 34.06 29.56
CA ARG A 252 -26.60 34.95 30.47
C ARG A 252 -27.21 36.35 30.38
N TRP A 253 -28.04 36.69 31.36
CA TRP A 253 -28.89 37.89 31.31
C TRP A 253 -29.84 37.88 30.08
N LEU A 254 -30.60 38.96 29.85
CA LEU A 254 -31.66 38.99 28.84
C LEU A 254 -31.20 38.96 27.37
N SER A 255 -29.90 39.08 27.07
CA SER A 255 -29.42 39.32 25.69
C SER A 255 -28.27 38.44 25.20
N TRP A 256 -27.71 37.56 26.03
CA TRP A 256 -26.57 36.73 25.64
C TRP A 256 -26.91 35.25 25.81
N HIS A 257 -26.97 34.50 24.70
CA HIS A 257 -27.21 33.06 24.72
C HIS A 257 -25.88 32.33 24.65
N CYS A 258 -25.60 31.48 25.64
CA CYS A 258 -24.37 30.67 25.69
C CYS A 258 -24.66 29.29 25.12
N SER A 259 -24.30 29.09 23.86
CA SER A 259 -24.58 27.85 23.15
C SER A 259 -23.47 26.82 23.33
N TYR A 260 -23.82 25.54 23.24
CA TYR A 260 -22.84 24.48 23.04
C TYR A 260 -22.52 24.32 21.55
N CYS A 261 -21.22 24.26 21.25
CA CYS A 261 -20.68 24.13 19.91
C CYS A 261 -20.14 22.73 19.70
N PHE A 262 -20.30 22.20 18.50
CA PHE A 262 -19.59 21.01 18.05
C PHE A 262 -18.32 21.44 17.31
N CYS A 263 -17.17 21.05 17.84
CA CYS A 263 -15.86 21.40 17.30
C CYS A 263 -14.99 20.16 17.14
N TYR A 264 -13.77 20.32 16.64
CA TYR A 264 -12.76 19.28 16.58
C TYR A 264 -11.64 19.60 17.57
N CYS A 265 -11.24 18.61 18.36
CA CYS A 265 -10.16 18.75 19.35
C CYS A 265 -8.84 18.20 18.80
N ASP A 266 -7.88 19.09 18.59
CA ASP A 266 -6.51 18.77 18.24
C ASP A 266 -5.60 18.86 19.48
N ASP A 267 -5.59 17.82 20.31
CA ASP A 267 -4.82 17.79 21.57
C ASP A 267 -3.55 16.94 21.47
N THR A 268 -2.42 17.59 21.15
CA THR A 268 -1.10 16.95 21.14
C THR A 268 -0.57 16.61 22.53
N LYS A 269 -1.18 17.13 23.60
CA LYS A 269 -0.78 16.89 24.99
C LYS A 269 -1.56 15.74 25.64
N ASP A 270 -2.45 15.09 24.89
CA ASP A 270 -3.20 13.93 25.36
C ASP A 270 -2.27 12.72 25.46
N PRO A 271 -2.03 12.13 26.66
CA PRO A 271 -1.09 11.03 26.80
C PRO A 271 -1.54 9.74 26.09
N LEU A 272 -2.81 9.65 25.66
CA LEU A 272 -3.36 8.49 24.96
C LEU A 272 -3.36 8.66 23.43
N THR A 273 -2.85 9.78 22.92
CA THR A 273 -2.76 10.00 21.47
C THR A 273 -1.55 9.28 20.88
N ASN A 274 -1.75 8.62 19.75
CA ASN A 274 -0.70 8.03 18.95
C ASN A 274 -0.85 8.54 17.52
N ARG A 275 -0.10 9.60 17.23
CA ARG A 275 -0.25 10.40 16.01
C ARG A 275 1.10 10.73 15.36
N TYR A 276 2.06 9.83 15.55
CA TYR A 276 3.45 10.06 15.22
C TYR A 276 3.90 9.16 14.08
N PHE A 277 4.72 9.68 13.18
CA PHE A 277 5.34 8.93 12.08
C PHE A 277 6.84 9.04 12.16
N ASN A 278 7.55 7.92 12.04
CA ASN A 278 9.02 7.92 12.00
C ASN A 278 9.53 8.54 10.70
N LEU A 279 10.48 9.47 10.82
CA LEU A 279 11.17 10.12 9.70
C LEU A 279 12.57 9.56 9.45
N ARG A 280 13.07 8.70 10.35
CA ARG A 280 14.39 8.06 10.17
C ARG A 280 14.37 7.07 9.02
N GLU A 281 15.49 6.99 8.33
CA GLU A 281 15.67 6.04 7.24
C GLU A 281 15.80 4.60 7.69
N VAL A 282 15.31 3.70 6.83
CA VAL A 282 15.51 2.27 6.98
C VAL A 282 16.13 1.74 5.69
N THR A 283 17.31 1.14 5.80
CA THR A 283 18.09 0.64 4.66
C THR A 283 18.39 -0.84 4.81
N SER A 284 18.47 -1.55 3.70
CA SER A 284 19.00 -2.91 3.66
C SER A 284 20.51 -2.90 3.94
N ASN A 285 21.05 -4.07 4.29
CA ASN A 285 22.47 -4.26 4.47
C ASN A 285 23.18 -4.37 3.10
N VAL A 286 23.43 -3.20 2.50
CA VAL A 286 24.08 -3.10 1.18
C VAL A 286 25.52 -3.61 1.18
N GLU A 287 26.20 -3.58 2.33
CA GLU A 287 27.56 -4.12 2.49
C GLU A 287 27.57 -5.65 2.37
N GLU A 288 26.50 -6.31 2.81
CA GLU A 288 26.26 -7.74 2.64
C GLU A 288 25.48 -8.07 1.35
N ASN A 289 25.48 -7.17 0.37
CA ASN A 289 24.81 -7.36 -0.92
C ASN A 289 23.28 -7.64 -0.80
N LYS A 290 22.63 -7.08 0.23
CA LYS A 290 21.19 -7.24 0.44
C LYS A 290 20.39 -6.07 -0.12
N VAL A 291 19.24 -6.39 -0.71
CA VAL A 291 18.27 -5.45 -1.27
C VAL A 291 16.92 -5.58 -0.57
N VAL A 292 16.07 -4.57 -0.70
CA VAL A 292 14.70 -4.62 -0.19
C VAL A 292 13.87 -5.59 -1.02
N THR A 293 13.18 -6.50 -0.35
CA THR A 293 12.33 -7.53 -0.96
C THR A 293 10.86 -7.40 -0.53
N GLY A 294 10.57 -6.56 0.46
CA GLY A 294 9.20 -6.30 0.91
C GLY A 294 9.09 -5.13 1.87
N ILE A 295 7.88 -4.57 2.01
CA ILE A 295 7.62 -3.40 2.84
C ILE A 295 6.31 -3.60 3.62
N ARG A 296 6.23 -3.07 4.84
CA ARG A 296 4.99 -2.89 5.60
C ARG A 296 5.06 -1.68 6.51
N PHE A 297 3.91 -1.21 6.97
CA PHE A 297 3.84 -0.32 8.13
C PHE A 297 3.66 -1.12 9.43
N ILE A 298 4.14 -0.55 10.53
CA ILE A 298 3.95 -1.11 11.87
C ILE A 298 3.90 0.02 12.91
N LYS A 299 3.05 -0.14 13.91
CA LYS A 299 2.96 0.79 15.04
C LYS A 299 3.72 0.23 16.23
N ALA A 300 4.78 0.91 16.65
CA ALA A 300 5.56 0.56 17.83
C ALA A 300 5.68 1.78 18.74
N ARG A 301 5.40 1.62 20.04
CA ARG A 301 5.44 2.71 21.04
C ARG A 301 4.67 3.97 20.62
N GLY A 302 3.55 3.79 19.91
CA GLY A 302 2.70 4.90 19.44
C GLY A 302 3.19 5.62 18.19
N VAL A 303 4.32 5.20 17.60
CA VAL A 303 4.88 5.73 16.37
C VAL A 303 4.65 4.76 15.21
N ILE A 304 4.25 5.27 14.05
CA ILE A 304 4.14 4.50 12.80
C ILE A 304 5.52 4.46 12.13
N HIS A 305 6.02 3.25 11.90
CA HIS A 305 7.28 3.00 11.22
C HIS A 305 7.05 2.32 9.89
N ILE A 306 7.93 2.61 8.93
CA ILE A 306 8.16 1.75 7.78
C ILE A 306 9.09 0.63 8.23
N GLN A 307 8.74 -0.61 7.92
CA GLN A 307 9.61 -1.76 8.11
C GLN A 307 9.85 -2.44 6.77
N ILE A 308 11.12 -2.75 6.49
CA ILE A 308 11.53 -3.45 5.28
C ILE A 308 11.95 -4.88 5.56
N GLN A 309 11.63 -5.75 4.62
CA GLN A 309 12.22 -7.07 4.48
C GLN A 309 13.40 -6.97 3.51
N GLU A 310 14.51 -7.63 3.83
CA GLU A 310 15.70 -7.68 2.99
C GLU A 310 16.06 -9.11 2.59
N GLY A 311 16.81 -9.26 1.50
CA GLY A 311 17.39 -10.53 1.06
C GLY A 311 18.65 -10.31 0.23
N GLU A 312 19.56 -11.28 0.25
CA GLU A 312 20.79 -11.28 -0.52
C GLU A 312 20.48 -11.40 -2.02
N LEU A 313 21.06 -10.48 -2.79
CA LEU A 313 21.01 -10.49 -4.25
C LEU A 313 22.00 -11.53 -4.80
N LEU A 314 21.54 -12.33 -5.75
CA LEU A 314 22.31 -13.34 -6.46
C LEU A 314 22.46 -12.96 -7.94
N GLU A 315 23.28 -13.73 -8.65
CA GLU A 315 23.47 -13.60 -10.09
C GLU A 315 22.12 -13.56 -10.83
N TYR A 316 22.08 -12.81 -11.92
CA TYR A 316 20.89 -12.61 -12.75
C TYR A 316 19.69 -11.99 -12.02
N GLY A 317 19.91 -11.38 -10.85
CA GLY A 317 18.86 -10.69 -10.10
C GLY A 317 18.00 -11.62 -9.24
N GLU A 318 18.39 -12.88 -9.06
CA GLU A 318 17.70 -13.76 -8.12
C GLU A 318 17.87 -13.28 -6.67
N ILE A 319 16.94 -13.67 -5.80
CA ILE A 319 17.03 -13.43 -4.37
C ILE A 319 17.23 -14.75 -3.66
N ASN A 320 18.23 -14.82 -2.78
CA ASN A 320 18.42 -15.96 -1.92
C ASN A 320 17.27 -16.05 -0.90
N ALA A 321 16.30 -16.92 -1.16
CA ALA A 321 15.11 -17.08 -0.32
C ALA A 321 15.42 -17.43 1.15
N THR A 322 16.55 -18.10 1.41
CA THR A 322 16.97 -18.46 2.78
C THR A 322 17.58 -17.29 3.56
N SER A 323 18.04 -16.25 2.87
CA SER A 323 18.63 -15.05 3.47
C SER A 323 17.58 -14.01 3.89
N ILE A 324 16.31 -14.25 3.56
CA ILE A 324 15.25 -13.28 3.77
C ILE A 324 15.02 -13.04 5.27
N SER A 325 15.11 -11.78 5.67
CA SER A 325 14.90 -11.39 7.05
C SER A 325 14.30 -9.99 7.14
N TRP A 326 13.69 -9.70 8.28
CA TRP A 326 13.21 -8.36 8.59
C TRP A 326 14.36 -7.51 9.12
N ARG A 327 14.46 -6.26 8.65
CA ARG A 327 15.25 -5.28 9.38
C ARG A 327 14.58 -4.98 10.73
N PRO A 328 15.34 -4.96 11.83
CA PRO A 328 14.81 -4.56 13.12
C PRO A 328 14.37 -3.10 13.04
N ILE A 329 13.29 -2.77 13.74
CA ILE A 329 12.80 -1.40 13.85
C ILE A 329 13.58 -0.73 14.96
N ASP A 330 14.04 0.49 14.72
CA ASP A 330 14.60 1.35 15.77
C ASP A 330 13.45 1.96 16.59
N GLU A 331 13.01 1.23 17.62
CA GLU A 331 11.97 1.71 18.52
C GLU A 331 12.51 2.80 19.46
N TYR A 332 11.82 3.93 19.53
CA TYR A 332 12.17 5.02 20.44
C TYR A 332 10.96 5.60 21.16
N ASN A 333 11.22 6.29 22.27
CA ASN A 333 10.22 7.14 22.91
C ASN A 333 10.32 8.55 22.33
N ILE A 334 9.19 9.11 21.90
CA ILE A 334 9.05 10.48 21.42
C ILE A 334 9.62 11.51 22.40
N ASP A 335 9.52 11.27 23.72
CA ASP A 335 10.00 12.21 24.76
C ASP A 335 11.53 12.42 24.73
N THR A 336 12.25 11.48 24.12
CA THR A 336 13.71 11.50 24.03
C THR A 336 14.23 11.96 22.67
N LYS A 337 13.34 12.18 21.71
CA LYS A 337 13.65 12.43 20.29
C LYS A 337 13.09 13.77 19.83
N THR A 338 13.53 14.22 18.66
CA THR A 338 13.22 15.56 18.15
C THR A 338 12.12 15.52 17.10
N ALA A 339 11.01 16.21 17.36
CA ALA A 339 9.93 16.38 16.38
C ALA A 339 10.43 17.13 15.12
N GLY A 340 10.01 16.69 13.94
CA GLY A 340 10.43 17.21 12.64
C GLY A 340 11.76 16.66 12.12
N ILE A 341 12.56 16.01 12.97
CA ILE A 341 13.83 15.36 12.59
C ILE A 341 13.69 13.84 12.69
N ASP A 342 13.36 13.35 13.88
CA ASP A 342 13.22 11.92 14.15
C ASP A 342 11.82 11.43 13.82
N TYR A 343 10.80 12.24 14.12
CA TYR A 343 9.40 11.90 13.91
C TYR A 343 8.54 13.10 13.53
N HIS A 344 7.50 12.85 12.77
CA HIS A 344 6.43 13.81 12.48
C HIS A 344 5.29 13.64 13.48
N THR A 345 4.62 14.74 13.84
CA THR A 345 3.43 14.74 14.70
C THR A 345 2.25 15.29 13.92
N LEU A 346 1.18 14.52 13.79
CA LEU A 346 -0.04 15.03 13.15
C LEU A 346 -0.67 16.15 14.00
N SER A 347 -1.11 17.18 13.31
CA SER A 347 -1.84 18.35 13.84
C SER A 347 -2.86 18.79 12.81
N TRP A 348 -3.77 19.70 13.16
CA TRP A 348 -4.69 20.29 12.21
C TRP A 348 -3.97 20.78 10.94
N GLU A 349 -2.83 21.45 11.04
CA GLU A 349 -2.12 22.00 9.88
C GLU A 349 -1.21 20.99 9.18
N ASN A 350 -0.77 19.92 9.87
CA ASN A 350 0.24 18.99 9.35
C ASN A 350 -0.27 17.55 9.37
N ARG A 351 -1.25 17.25 8.53
CA ARG A 351 -1.96 15.97 8.51
C ARG A 351 -2.06 15.32 7.13
N ALA A 352 -1.41 15.88 6.14
CA ALA A 352 -1.45 15.36 4.78
C ALA A 352 -0.42 14.25 4.58
N VAL A 353 -0.73 13.31 3.70
CA VAL A 353 0.15 12.24 3.22
C VAL A 353 0.12 12.26 1.70
N ASP A 354 1.29 12.37 1.10
CA ASP A 354 1.46 12.30 -0.34
C ASP A 354 1.37 10.85 -0.83
N LEU A 355 0.61 10.65 -1.90
CA LEU A 355 0.30 9.36 -2.49
C LEU A 355 1.05 9.26 -3.82
N ASP A 356 2.29 8.78 -3.77
CA ASP A 356 3.18 8.72 -4.91
C ASP A 356 3.70 7.32 -5.20
N ASP A 357 3.87 7.08 -6.50
CA ASP A 357 4.61 5.96 -7.07
C ASP A 357 6.01 6.44 -7.42
N LEU A 358 7.04 5.93 -6.73
CA LEU A 358 8.44 6.29 -6.99
C LEU A 358 9.17 5.15 -7.68
N PHE A 359 9.82 5.47 -8.80
CA PHE A 359 10.55 4.52 -9.63
C PHE A 359 12.03 4.89 -9.69
N LEU A 360 12.89 3.93 -9.38
CA LEU A 360 14.32 4.10 -9.50
C LEU A 360 14.74 4.15 -10.98
N PRO A 361 15.85 4.86 -11.30
CA PRO A 361 16.44 4.79 -12.61
C PRO A 361 16.83 3.36 -13.00
N LYS A 362 17.05 3.14 -14.29
CA LYS A 362 17.58 1.89 -14.82
C LYS A 362 18.88 1.50 -14.10
N ASP A 363 19.06 0.21 -13.86
CA ASP A 363 20.21 -0.39 -13.17
C ASP A 363 20.35 -0.03 -11.68
N TYR A 364 19.27 0.42 -11.04
CA TYR A 364 19.18 0.61 -9.58
C TYR A 364 18.15 -0.32 -8.95
N LEU A 365 18.46 -0.81 -7.75
CA LEU A 365 17.55 -1.60 -6.91
C LEU A 365 17.22 -0.88 -5.60
N LEU A 366 16.02 -1.11 -5.09
CA LEU A 366 15.55 -0.54 -3.84
C LEU A 366 16.36 -1.08 -2.67
N THR A 367 16.95 -0.17 -1.91
CA THR A 367 17.85 -0.46 -0.77
C THR A 367 17.51 0.36 0.46
N GLY A 368 16.53 1.26 0.38
CA GLY A 368 16.06 1.98 1.55
C GLY A 368 14.83 2.81 1.28
N ILE A 369 14.20 3.26 2.36
CA ILE A 369 12.95 3.99 2.34
C ILE A 369 12.83 4.85 3.60
N LYS A 370 12.22 6.02 3.48
CA LYS A 370 11.89 6.88 4.61
C LYS A 370 10.73 7.80 4.29
N PHE A 371 10.16 8.38 5.34
CA PHE A 371 9.35 9.58 5.21
C PHE A 371 10.22 10.82 5.41
N ARG A 372 9.89 11.87 4.68
CA ARG A 372 10.35 13.23 4.96
C ARG A 372 9.14 14.16 5.05
N LYS A 373 9.36 15.35 5.60
CA LYS A 373 8.32 16.37 5.70
C LYS A 373 8.49 17.41 4.60
N VAL A 374 7.43 17.68 3.83
CA VAL A 374 7.37 18.77 2.85
C VAL A 374 6.14 19.61 3.21
N GLY A 375 6.35 20.80 3.77
CA GLY A 375 5.24 21.60 4.31
C GLY A 375 4.43 20.82 5.36
N GLY A 376 3.10 20.75 5.21
CA GLY A 376 2.21 19.96 6.07
C GLY A 376 2.10 18.47 5.72
N HIS A 377 2.89 17.99 4.76
CA HIS A 377 2.75 16.67 4.15
C HIS A 377 3.85 15.70 4.59
N LEU A 378 3.46 14.45 4.83
CA LEU A 378 4.36 13.30 4.82
C LEU A 378 4.61 12.89 3.38
N ASN A 379 5.88 12.94 2.96
CA ASN A 379 6.32 12.64 1.60
C ASN A 379 7.25 11.43 1.61
N LEU A 380 7.07 10.50 0.68
CA LEU A 380 7.90 9.31 0.57
C LEU A 380 9.22 9.64 -0.12
N GLU A 381 10.31 9.04 0.38
CA GLU A 381 11.62 9.08 -0.27
C GLU A 381 12.22 7.67 -0.28
N ILE A 382 12.73 7.23 -1.43
CA ILE A 382 13.30 5.89 -1.60
C ILE A 382 14.77 5.96 -2.00
N ARG A 383 15.55 5.01 -1.52
CA ARG A 383 16.97 4.86 -1.83
C ARG A 383 17.18 3.75 -2.84
N GLY A 384 17.81 4.08 -3.95
CA GLY A 384 18.31 3.12 -4.93
C GLY A 384 19.80 2.91 -4.80
N THR A 385 20.28 1.70 -5.09
CA THR A 385 21.71 1.41 -5.24
C THR A 385 21.97 0.77 -6.60
N GLU A 386 22.99 1.26 -7.31
CA GLU A 386 23.38 0.73 -8.62
C GLU A 386 23.87 -0.72 -8.49
N PHE A 387 23.50 -1.58 -9.44
CA PHE A 387 23.90 -3.00 -9.41
C PHE A 387 24.36 -3.51 -10.77
N ASP A 388 25.05 -4.64 -10.77
CA ASP A 388 25.34 -5.42 -11.98
C ASP A 388 24.42 -6.63 -12.02
N ILE A 389 23.59 -6.71 -13.07
CA ILE A 389 22.62 -7.79 -13.24
C ILE A 389 23.28 -9.16 -13.46
N THR A 390 24.43 -9.22 -14.14
CA THR A 390 25.07 -10.50 -14.45
C THR A 390 25.71 -11.08 -13.21
N SER A 391 26.50 -10.28 -12.48
CA SER A 391 27.14 -10.75 -11.25
C SER A 391 26.21 -10.76 -10.04
N GLY A 392 25.06 -10.08 -10.11
CA GLY A 392 24.16 -9.96 -8.97
C GLY A 392 24.74 -9.18 -7.79
N LYS A 393 25.63 -8.22 -8.08
CA LYS A 393 26.33 -7.45 -7.04
C LYS A 393 25.98 -5.97 -7.07
N LEU A 394 25.70 -5.41 -5.90
CA LEU A 394 25.62 -3.98 -5.69
C LEU A 394 26.99 -3.33 -5.93
N LYS A 395 27.04 -2.26 -6.72
CA LYS A 395 28.31 -1.61 -7.07
C LYS A 395 28.88 -0.87 -5.86
N HIS A 396 30.19 -1.00 -5.68
CA HIS A 396 30.94 -0.38 -4.57
C HIS A 396 30.36 -0.66 -3.18
N SER A 397 29.79 -1.85 -2.96
CA SER A 397 29.18 -2.24 -1.67
C SER A 397 28.14 -1.23 -1.16
N GLY A 398 27.39 -0.59 -2.06
CA GLY A 398 26.42 0.46 -1.69
C GLY A 398 26.96 1.89 -1.73
N GLY A 399 28.22 2.11 -2.10
CA GLY A 399 28.80 3.44 -2.25
C GLY A 399 28.20 4.28 -3.38
N LYS A 400 27.45 3.66 -4.30
CA LYS A 400 26.68 4.34 -5.37
C LYS A 400 25.18 4.26 -5.12
N SER A 401 24.73 4.92 -4.08
CA SER A 401 23.31 5.08 -3.79
C SER A 401 22.80 6.48 -4.11
N ILE A 402 21.53 6.57 -4.47
CA ILE A 402 20.79 7.82 -4.65
C ILE A 402 19.49 7.77 -3.85
N TRP A 403 19.02 8.92 -3.40
CA TRP A 403 17.68 9.10 -2.88
C TRP A 403 16.81 9.81 -3.92
N ILE A 404 15.60 9.32 -4.13
CA ILE A 404 14.62 9.94 -5.02
C ILE A 404 13.30 10.16 -4.27
N SER A 405 12.64 11.25 -4.60
CA SER A 405 11.32 11.64 -4.07
C SER A 405 10.55 12.42 -5.12
N ASN A 406 9.28 12.72 -4.81
CA ASN A 406 8.47 13.65 -5.58
C ASN A 406 8.34 14.97 -4.78
N ASP A 407 8.98 16.03 -5.27
CA ASP A 407 8.98 17.37 -4.68
C ASP A 407 7.74 18.21 -5.05
N ASN A 408 6.81 17.67 -5.85
CA ASN A 408 5.57 18.38 -6.17
C ASN A 408 4.79 18.72 -4.89
N THR A 409 4.12 19.86 -4.90
CA THR A 409 3.25 20.35 -3.82
C THR A 409 1.89 20.73 -4.41
N ASP A 410 0.90 20.97 -3.57
CA ASP A 410 -0.39 21.55 -3.97
C ASP A 410 -0.24 22.95 -4.60
N ALA A 411 0.86 23.68 -4.29
CA ALA A 411 1.20 24.97 -4.86
C ALA A 411 2.17 24.91 -6.07
N SER A 412 2.55 23.72 -6.54
CA SER A 412 3.48 23.59 -7.68
C SER A 412 2.89 24.16 -8.98
N TYR A 413 3.71 24.84 -9.77
CA TYR A 413 3.29 25.40 -11.05
C TYR A 413 3.00 24.31 -12.10
N ASP A 414 3.88 23.32 -12.19
CA ASP A 414 3.70 22.15 -13.03
C ASP A 414 3.25 20.97 -12.17
N LYS A 415 2.17 20.29 -12.59
CA LYS A 415 1.54 19.14 -11.89
C LYS A 415 1.32 19.37 -10.38
N PRO A 416 0.50 20.36 -9.98
CA PRO A 416 0.13 20.53 -8.58
C PRO A 416 -0.57 19.28 -8.05
N ARG A 417 -0.28 18.93 -6.79
CA ARG A 417 -0.94 17.79 -6.14
C ARG A 417 -2.42 18.05 -5.96
N THR A 418 -3.24 17.01 -6.16
CA THR A 418 -4.69 17.08 -5.94
C THR A 418 -5.12 16.31 -4.70
N LYS A 419 -6.09 16.85 -3.96
CA LYS A 419 -6.60 16.23 -2.75
C LYS A 419 -7.61 15.12 -3.07
N ILE A 420 -7.50 13.99 -2.36
CA ILE A 420 -8.56 12.99 -2.28
C ILE A 420 -9.57 13.43 -1.23
N GLU A 421 -10.81 13.63 -1.67
CA GLU A 421 -11.92 14.01 -0.79
C GLU A 421 -12.65 12.77 -0.26
N LEU A 422 -12.69 12.65 1.07
CA LEU A 422 -13.44 11.61 1.76
C LEU A 422 -14.90 12.06 1.93
N TYR A 423 -15.83 11.39 1.26
CA TYR A 423 -17.26 11.68 1.38
C TYR A 423 -17.91 10.87 2.50
N ALA A 424 -18.34 11.57 3.55
CA ALA A 424 -18.98 11.00 4.75
C ALA A 424 -18.23 9.77 5.32
N PRO A 425 -16.92 9.88 5.60
CA PRO A 425 -16.10 8.73 5.92
C PRO A 425 -16.51 8.06 7.23
N ASP A 426 -16.64 6.75 7.24
CA ASP A 426 -16.86 5.95 8.45
C ASP A 426 -15.69 4.96 8.64
N ILE A 427 -15.73 4.17 9.71
CA ILE A 427 -14.69 3.21 10.08
C ILE A 427 -14.53 2.16 8.96
N PRO A 428 -13.35 2.07 8.30
CA PRO A 428 -13.18 1.31 7.06
C PRO A 428 -13.24 -0.22 7.23
N THR A 429 -13.24 -0.70 8.48
CA THR A 429 -13.35 -2.13 8.82
C THR A 429 -14.79 -2.60 9.03
N LYS A 430 -15.78 -1.70 8.92
CA LYS A 430 -17.20 -2.06 9.02
C LYS A 430 -17.60 -2.92 7.82
N ARG A 431 -18.13 -4.11 8.09
CA ARG A 431 -18.60 -5.06 7.05
C ARG A 431 -19.63 -4.48 6.09
N THR A 432 -20.38 -3.45 6.50
CA THR A 432 -21.42 -2.80 5.70
C THR A 432 -20.90 -1.91 4.58
N ILE A 433 -19.61 -1.53 4.61
CA ILE A 433 -19.01 -0.57 3.68
C ILE A 433 -18.59 -1.25 2.36
N GLY A 434 -18.41 -2.57 2.35
CA GLY A 434 -17.83 -3.31 1.22
C GLY A 434 -16.31 -3.24 1.21
N GLU A 435 -15.69 -3.71 0.13
CA GLU A 435 -14.23 -3.74 -0.02
C GLU A 435 -13.64 -2.37 -0.34
N ASN A 436 -12.47 -2.07 0.22
CA ASN A 436 -11.71 -0.86 -0.03
C ASN A 436 -10.73 -1.09 -1.18
N ILE A 437 -11.01 -0.46 -2.32
CA ILE A 437 -10.24 -0.62 -3.57
C ILE A 437 -9.29 0.57 -3.79
N PRO A 438 -8.12 0.36 -4.43
CA PRO A 438 -7.23 1.46 -4.78
C PRO A 438 -7.95 2.53 -5.61
N ASP A 439 -7.94 3.78 -5.13
CA ASP A 439 -8.64 4.91 -5.76
C ASP A 439 -7.70 6.11 -6.02
N SER A 440 -6.56 6.17 -5.34
CA SER A 440 -5.55 7.21 -5.53
C SER A 440 -4.67 7.03 -6.77
N LYS A 441 -4.10 8.13 -7.25
CA LYS A 441 -3.10 8.23 -8.33
C LYS A 441 -1.86 8.99 -7.85
N HIS A 442 -0.78 8.90 -8.61
CA HIS A 442 0.42 9.74 -8.41
C HIS A 442 0.07 11.23 -8.46
N ASP A 443 0.82 12.08 -7.76
CA ASP A 443 0.52 13.51 -7.56
C ASP A 443 -0.84 13.75 -6.87
N GLN A 444 -1.25 12.84 -5.99
CA GLN A 444 -2.37 13.08 -5.07
C GLN A 444 -1.91 13.10 -3.63
N TYR A 445 -2.74 13.64 -2.76
CA TYR A 445 -2.55 13.57 -1.32
C TYR A 445 -3.88 13.36 -0.62
N ILE A 446 -3.81 12.84 0.60
CA ILE A 446 -4.97 12.70 1.48
C ILE A 446 -4.64 13.28 2.84
N GLU A 447 -5.64 13.83 3.52
CA GLU A 447 -5.49 14.33 4.89
C GLU A 447 -6.10 13.35 5.88
N PHE A 448 -5.39 13.07 6.96
CA PHE A 448 -6.03 12.49 8.14
C PHE A 448 -7.11 13.43 8.65
N THR A 449 -8.30 12.91 8.87
CA THR A 449 -9.46 13.62 9.40
C THR A 449 -10.19 12.70 10.36
N SER A 450 -11.33 13.14 10.88
CA SER A 450 -12.23 12.29 11.64
C SER A 450 -13.31 11.71 10.75
N THR A 451 -13.89 10.61 11.22
CA THR A 451 -15.14 10.05 10.71
C THR A 451 -16.25 11.11 10.65
N ASP A 452 -17.27 10.84 9.84
CA ASP A 452 -18.42 11.74 9.70
C ASP A 452 -19.11 11.98 11.04
N VAL A 453 -19.61 13.21 11.21
CA VAL A 453 -20.29 13.63 12.43
C VAL A 453 -21.55 12.80 12.66
N ASN A 454 -22.33 12.49 11.62
CA ASN A 454 -23.53 11.68 11.78
C ASN A 454 -23.21 10.20 11.96
N ALA A 455 -22.24 9.68 11.21
CA ALA A 455 -21.89 8.26 11.25
C ALA A 455 -21.26 7.84 12.60
N ASP A 456 -20.43 8.70 13.18
CA ASP A 456 -19.56 8.30 14.30
C ASP A 456 -19.26 9.43 15.30
N ALA A 457 -20.04 10.52 15.28
CA ALA A 457 -19.80 11.72 16.10
C ALA A 457 -18.35 12.27 15.95
N ALA A 458 -17.73 12.05 14.79
CA ALA A 458 -16.34 12.40 14.50
C ALA A 458 -15.31 11.89 15.52
N GLN A 459 -15.47 10.68 16.04
CA GLN A 459 -14.65 10.18 17.15
C GLN A 459 -13.43 9.36 16.73
N THR A 460 -13.39 8.87 15.49
CA THR A 460 -12.34 7.98 14.98
C THR A 460 -11.53 8.69 13.90
N ALA A 461 -10.20 8.59 13.96
CA ALA A 461 -9.35 9.18 12.94
C ALA A 461 -9.22 8.25 11.74
N VAL A 462 -9.34 8.81 10.54
CA VAL A 462 -9.29 8.12 9.25
C VAL A 462 -8.41 8.92 8.27
N PRO A 463 -7.77 8.30 7.28
CA PRO A 463 -7.77 6.86 6.98
C PRO A 463 -7.10 5.99 8.05
N PHE A 464 -7.36 4.68 8.01
CA PHE A 464 -6.54 3.70 8.75
C PHE A 464 -5.24 3.43 8.01
N ILE A 465 -4.30 2.73 8.65
CA ILE A 465 -3.00 2.39 8.07
C ILE A 465 -2.95 0.88 7.88
N ASP A 466 -2.72 0.43 6.65
CA ASP A 466 -2.58 -0.99 6.32
C ASP A 466 -1.20 -1.51 6.79
N THR A 467 -1.19 -2.55 7.62
CA THR A 467 0.04 -3.13 8.18
C THR A 467 0.43 -4.45 7.52
N GLN A 468 -0.28 -4.87 6.47
CA GLN A 468 0.01 -6.09 5.74
C GLN A 468 1.37 -6.02 5.04
N LEU A 469 2.05 -7.18 4.95
CA LEU A 469 3.29 -7.28 4.19
C LEU A 469 3.00 -7.24 2.69
N VAL A 470 3.69 -6.34 2.00
CA VAL A 470 3.75 -6.28 0.55
C VAL A 470 5.11 -6.79 0.09
N ALA A 471 5.16 -8.08 -0.25
CA ALA A 471 6.34 -8.75 -0.78
C ALA A 471 5.91 -9.75 -1.87
N PRO A 472 6.59 -9.76 -3.03
CA PRO A 472 6.35 -10.74 -4.08
C PRO A 472 6.78 -12.16 -3.66
N GLN A 473 6.05 -13.16 -4.14
CA GLN A 473 6.38 -14.58 -3.98
C GLN A 473 6.32 -15.32 -5.33
N PRO A 474 7.44 -15.84 -5.85
CA PRO A 474 8.76 -15.88 -5.23
C PRO A 474 9.39 -14.48 -5.06
N PRO A 475 10.36 -14.32 -4.14
CA PRO A 475 11.04 -13.05 -3.92
C PRO A 475 11.79 -12.60 -5.18
N ILE A 476 11.73 -11.31 -5.49
CA ILE A 476 12.38 -10.66 -6.64
C ILE A 476 12.87 -9.27 -6.19
N PRO A 477 13.94 -8.71 -6.77
CA PRO A 477 14.36 -7.35 -6.48
C PRO A 477 13.25 -6.34 -6.81
N LEU A 478 13.23 -5.26 -6.03
CA LEU A 478 12.29 -4.16 -6.22
C LEU A 478 12.99 -2.97 -6.89
N THR A 479 12.28 -2.30 -7.80
CA THR A 479 12.74 -1.12 -8.55
C THR A 479 12.05 0.16 -8.11
N GLY A 480 11.14 0.07 -7.14
CA GLY A 480 10.42 1.22 -6.62
C GLY A 480 9.55 0.85 -5.43
N ALA A 481 9.02 1.88 -4.80
CA ALA A 481 7.97 1.76 -3.81
C ALA A 481 7.02 2.95 -3.91
N GLY A 482 5.83 2.80 -3.36
CA GLY A 482 4.85 3.88 -3.31
C GLY A 482 3.90 3.76 -2.14
N ILE A 483 3.11 4.80 -1.97
CA ILE A 483 2.02 4.86 -1.00
C ILE A 483 0.76 5.20 -1.77
N TYR A 484 -0.32 4.53 -1.44
CA TYR A 484 -1.61 4.75 -2.07
C TYR A 484 -2.72 4.72 -1.02
N HIS A 485 -3.83 5.36 -1.35
CA HIS A 485 -5.08 5.22 -0.64
C HIS A 485 -5.95 4.17 -1.34
N ARG A 486 -6.68 3.41 -0.53
CA ARG A 486 -7.75 2.54 -0.99
C ARG A 486 -8.98 2.76 -0.12
N GLY A 487 -10.13 2.91 -0.77
CA GLY A 487 -11.36 3.25 -0.09
C GLY A 487 -12.59 3.01 -0.97
N THR A 488 -13.73 3.41 -0.43
CA THR A 488 -15.00 3.44 -1.13
C THR A 488 -15.85 4.55 -0.51
N ARG A 489 -17.01 4.85 -1.12
CA ARG A 489 -17.89 5.90 -0.61
C ARG A 489 -18.34 5.55 0.81
N SER A 490 -18.36 6.55 1.69
CA SER A 490 -18.66 6.39 3.12
C SER A 490 -17.65 5.55 3.91
N SER A 491 -16.48 5.25 3.33
CA SER A 491 -15.33 4.68 4.03
C SER A 491 -14.27 5.74 4.25
N GLY A 492 -13.62 5.71 5.42
CA GLY A 492 -12.37 6.44 5.65
C GLY A 492 -11.17 5.84 4.92
N GLY A 493 -11.28 4.60 4.42
CA GLY A 493 -10.25 3.88 3.69
C GLY A 493 -8.96 3.57 4.46
N PHE A 494 -7.95 3.12 3.72
CA PHE A 494 -6.62 2.78 4.22
C PHE A 494 -5.53 3.48 3.42
N ILE A 495 -4.49 3.93 4.10
CA ILE A 495 -3.19 4.26 3.52
C ILE A 495 -2.33 3.00 3.56
N ALA A 496 -1.80 2.58 2.42
CA ALA A 496 -1.08 1.32 2.27
C ALA A 496 0.19 1.48 1.44
N PRO A 497 1.23 0.66 1.70
CA PRO A 497 2.41 0.63 0.85
C PRO A 497 2.15 -0.21 -0.39
N LYS A 498 2.87 0.08 -1.48
CA LYS A 498 2.97 -0.78 -2.66
C LYS A 498 4.41 -0.84 -3.14
N VAL A 499 4.75 -1.90 -3.85
CA VAL A 499 6.11 -2.13 -4.38
C VAL A 499 6.08 -2.36 -5.87
N PHE A 500 7.19 -2.09 -6.54
CA PHE A 500 7.36 -2.33 -7.98
C PHE A 500 8.46 -3.36 -8.20
N THR A 501 8.13 -4.45 -8.89
CA THR A 501 9.03 -5.56 -9.15
C THR A 501 9.97 -5.24 -10.33
N TYR A 502 11.13 -5.91 -10.34
CA TYR A 502 12.08 -5.81 -11.44
C TYR A 502 11.53 -6.41 -12.74
N ASP A 503 11.64 -5.68 -13.85
CA ASP A 503 11.23 -6.14 -15.17
C ASP A 503 12.41 -6.82 -15.90
N TYR A 504 12.29 -8.13 -16.13
CA TYR A 504 13.29 -8.94 -16.84
C TYR A 504 13.18 -8.91 -18.37
N SER A 505 12.29 -8.08 -18.93
CA SER A 505 12.00 -8.05 -20.37
C SER A 505 13.23 -7.82 -21.26
N GLU A 506 14.20 -7.01 -20.79
CA GLU A 506 15.45 -6.77 -21.52
C GLU A 506 16.41 -7.97 -21.47
N GLN A 507 16.48 -8.68 -20.33
CA GLN A 507 17.39 -9.80 -20.09
C GLN A 507 17.02 -11.00 -20.95
N ILE A 508 15.73 -11.24 -21.17
CA ILE A 508 15.22 -12.30 -22.05
C ILE A 508 15.88 -12.22 -23.44
N MET A 509 16.08 -11.02 -23.98
CA MET A 509 16.62 -10.86 -25.33
C MET A 509 18.15 -10.92 -25.41
N LYS A 510 18.84 -10.60 -24.31
CA LYS A 510 20.32 -10.61 -24.27
C LYS A 510 20.90 -12.01 -24.50
N ILE A 511 20.13 -13.06 -24.21
CA ILE A 511 20.50 -14.46 -24.48
C ILE A 511 20.70 -14.72 -25.98
N PHE A 512 19.94 -14.04 -26.85
CA PHE A 512 19.98 -14.26 -28.30
C PHE A 512 20.95 -13.33 -29.03
N SER A 513 21.25 -12.15 -28.47
CA SER A 513 22.18 -11.19 -29.09
C SER A 513 23.66 -11.57 -29.00
N ARG A 514 24.02 -12.60 -28.20
CA ARG A 514 25.42 -13.08 -28.09
C ARG A 514 25.81 -14.12 -29.16
N ASN A 515 24.87 -14.59 -29.97
CA ASN A 515 25.09 -15.62 -30.99
C ASN A 515 24.89 -15.09 -32.43
N GLY A 516 24.89 -13.77 -32.63
CA GLY A 516 24.80 -13.11 -33.94
C GLY A 516 26.16 -12.65 -34.45
#